data_AF-A0A367EA58-F1
#
_entry.id   AF-A0A367EA58-F1
#
_cell.length_a   1.000
_cell.length_b   1.000
_cell.length_c   1.000
_cell.angle_alpha   90.00
_cell.angle_beta   90.00
_cell.angle_gamma   90.00
#
_symmetry.space_group_name_H-M   'P 1'
#
loop_
_entity.id
_entity.type
_entity.pdbx_description
1 polymer ?
#
loop_
_entity_poly.entity_id
_entity_poly.type
_entity_poly.pdbx_seq_one_letter_code
_entity_poly.pdbx_strand_id
1 'polypeptide(L)'
;MTRTPTDPEGKRTYGHQILHLTDRLTGAETYDQAAEATEHVLDEADGVLARLGQFFEAAVEESRACGTDEGFELACRFEDAAATLTDLSDELHGASDEMRALGPLPEPRWQAQVARYYATAPQRPGPASPTSAVPGPPAAPVRPEHAPQPRHHR
;
A
#
# COMPACT_ATOMS: atom_id res chain seq x y z
N MET A 1 -13.68 4.90 -11.63
CA MET A 1 -13.36 6.27 -11.19
C MET A 1 -13.21 6.25 -9.68
N THR A 2 -12.00 6.49 -9.20
CA THR A 2 -11.70 6.58 -7.77
C THR A 2 -12.25 7.91 -7.27
N ARG A 3 -12.99 7.91 -6.15
CA ARG A 3 -13.53 9.12 -5.52
C ARG A 3 -12.81 9.33 -4.21
N THR A 4 -12.54 10.59 -3.87
CA THR A 4 -11.95 10.96 -2.58
C THR A 4 -12.88 11.92 -1.85
N PRO A 5 -12.75 12.10 -0.53
CA PRO A 5 -13.56 13.08 0.21
C PRO A 5 -13.47 14.50 -0.38
N THR A 6 -12.31 14.88 -0.92
CA THR A 6 -12.04 16.19 -1.54
C THR A 6 -12.40 16.25 -3.03
N ASP A 7 -12.65 15.11 -3.68
CA ASP A 7 -13.15 15.00 -5.05
C ASP A 7 -14.25 13.91 -5.15
N PRO A 8 -15.46 14.24 -4.66
CA PRO A 8 -16.56 13.27 -4.61
C PRO A 8 -17.09 12.88 -5.98
N GLU A 9 -16.82 13.69 -7.01
CA GLU A 9 -17.26 13.46 -8.38
C GLU A 9 -16.24 12.65 -9.19
N GLY A 10 -15.00 12.52 -8.71
CA GLY A 10 -13.97 11.74 -9.37
C GLY A 10 -13.35 12.45 -10.58
N LYS A 11 -13.37 13.79 -10.60
CA LYS A 11 -12.94 14.60 -11.75
C LYS A 11 -11.42 14.86 -11.79
N ARG A 12 -10.71 14.62 -10.70
CA ARG A 12 -9.28 14.95 -10.54
C ARG A 12 -8.40 13.70 -10.72
N THR A 13 -8.51 13.05 -11.88
CA THR A 13 -7.81 11.79 -12.19
C THR A 13 -6.31 11.84 -11.87
N TYR A 14 -5.59 12.88 -12.32
CA TYR A 14 -4.14 13.00 -12.07
C TYR A 14 -3.82 13.26 -10.59
N GLY A 15 -4.68 14.00 -9.89
CA GLY A 15 -4.58 14.16 -8.44
C GLY A 15 -4.77 12.83 -7.70
N HIS A 16 -5.65 11.94 -8.17
CA HIS A 16 -5.80 10.60 -7.60
C HIS A 16 -4.61 9.70 -7.90
N GLN A 17 -3.95 9.85 -9.03
CA GLN A 17 -2.73 9.09 -9.34
C GLN A 17 -1.60 9.49 -8.38
N ILE A 18 -1.41 10.78 -8.12
CA ILE A 18 -0.42 11.25 -7.13
C ILE A 18 -0.80 10.81 -5.71
N LEU A 19 -2.09 10.88 -5.35
CA LEU A 19 -2.56 10.37 -4.07
C LEU A 19 -2.29 8.86 -3.93
N HIS A 20 -2.50 8.08 -4.98
CA HIS A 20 -2.20 6.66 -4.96
C HIS A 20 -0.70 6.38 -4.77
N LEU A 21 0.18 7.18 -5.37
CA LEU A 21 1.63 7.11 -5.10
C LEU A 21 1.95 7.43 -3.64
N THR A 22 1.28 8.42 -3.06
CA THR A 22 1.43 8.79 -1.64
C THR A 22 0.94 7.65 -0.73
N ASP A 23 -0.17 7.01 -1.07
CA ASP A 23 -0.69 5.84 -0.34
C ASP A 23 0.28 4.65 -0.44
N ARG A 24 0.89 4.41 -1.61
CA ARG A 24 1.95 3.38 -1.76
C ARG A 24 3.16 3.68 -0.89
N LEU A 25 3.63 4.93 -0.88
CA LEU A 25 4.77 5.35 -0.08
C LEU A 25 4.49 5.18 1.42
N THR A 26 3.33 5.64 1.89
CA THR A 26 2.95 5.57 3.32
C THR A 26 2.58 4.15 3.78
N GLY A 27 2.12 3.30 2.86
CA GLY A 27 1.81 1.90 3.10
C GLY A 27 2.98 0.94 2.88
N ALA A 28 4.18 1.43 2.53
CA ALA A 28 5.34 0.60 2.27
C ALA A 28 5.80 -0.17 3.52
N GLU A 29 6.05 -1.47 3.37
CA GLU A 29 6.56 -2.34 4.44
C GLU A 29 8.10 -2.36 4.50
N THR A 30 8.76 -1.92 3.42
CA THR A 30 10.22 -1.85 3.30
C THR A 30 10.65 -0.51 2.69
N TYR A 31 11.88 -0.08 2.99
CA TYR A 31 12.44 1.12 2.37
C TYR A 31 12.66 0.92 0.87
N ASP A 32 12.83 -0.31 0.38
CA ASP A 32 12.83 -0.62 -1.06
C ASP A 32 11.49 -0.29 -1.72
N GLN A 33 10.36 -0.65 -1.10
CA GLN A 33 9.03 -0.32 -1.61
C GLN A 33 8.76 1.19 -1.57
N ALA A 34 9.24 1.86 -0.51
CA ALA A 34 9.14 3.31 -0.40
C ALA A 34 10.00 4.01 -1.47
N ALA A 35 11.21 3.50 -1.74
CA ALA A 35 12.10 3.99 -2.78
C ALA A 35 11.47 3.82 -4.18
N GLU A 36 10.87 2.66 -4.47
CA GLU A 36 10.16 2.42 -5.74
C GLU A 36 8.98 3.39 -5.92
N ALA A 37 8.21 3.66 -4.86
CA ALA A 37 7.14 4.65 -4.91
C ALA A 37 7.67 6.07 -5.15
N THR A 38 8.83 6.40 -4.57
CA THR A 38 9.51 7.69 -4.70
C THR A 38 10.11 7.88 -6.11
N GLU A 39 10.63 6.82 -6.72
CA GLU A 39 11.18 6.81 -8.08
C GLU A 39 10.14 7.24 -9.12
N HIS A 40 8.87 6.84 -8.98
CA HIS A 40 7.80 7.34 -9.86
C HIS A 40 7.59 8.85 -9.82
N VAL A 41 8.02 9.53 -8.75
CA VAL A 41 7.95 10.99 -8.62
C VAL A 41 9.22 11.65 -9.16
N LEU A 42 10.38 11.06 -8.86
CA LEU A 42 11.71 11.67 -9.05
C LEU A 42 12.46 11.20 -10.30
N ASP A 43 11.96 10.21 -11.04
CA ASP A 43 12.59 9.78 -12.30
C ASP A 43 12.77 10.99 -13.24
N GLU A 44 14.00 11.18 -13.73
CA GLU A 44 14.41 12.37 -14.49
C GLU A 44 13.66 12.49 -15.83
N ALA A 45 13.30 11.37 -16.45
CA ALA A 45 12.69 11.35 -17.78
C ALA A 45 11.16 11.29 -17.72
N ASP A 46 10.64 10.45 -16.82
CA ASP A 46 9.26 10.00 -16.80
C ASP A 46 8.56 10.26 -15.46
N GLY A 47 9.27 10.78 -14.46
CA GLY A 47 8.74 11.10 -13.14
C GLY A 47 7.71 12.23 -13.15
N VAL A 48 6.92 12.30 -12.08
CA VAL A 48 5.88 13.33 -11.92
C VAL A 48 6.46 14.74 -12.01
N LEU A 49 7.64 15.00 -11.42
CA LEU A 49 8.26 16.33 -11.48
C LEU A 49 8.64 16.73 -12.91
N ALA A 50 9.26 15.82 -13.67
CA ALA A 50 9.62 16.04 -15.07
C ALA A 50 8.37 16.35 -15.93
N ARG A 51 7.29 15.60 -15.73
CA ARG A 51 6.02 15.82 -16.46
C ARG A 51 5.33 17.13 -16.07
N LEU A 52 5.45 17.57 -14.82
CA LEU A 52 4.93 18.87 -14.38
C LEU A 52 5.76 20.03 -14.95
N GLY A 53 7.08 19.88 -15.07
CA GLY A 53 7.95 20.85 -15.75
C GLY A 53 7.51 21.05 -17.20
N GLN A 54 7.40 19.95 -17.96
CA GLN A 54 6.91 19.97 -19.35
C GLN A 54 5.51 20.59 -19.48
N PHE A 55 4.62 20.31 -18.51
CA PHE A 55 3.28 20.91 -18.49
C PHE A 55 3.35 22.44 -18.32
N PHE A 56 4.21 22.95 -17.43
CA PHE A 56 4.35 24.39 -17.24
C PHE A 56 5.02 25.05 -18.43
N GLU A 57 6.03 24.44 -19.07
CA GLU A 57 6.59 24.94 -20.33
C GLU A 57 5.51 25.08 -21.42
N ALA A 58 4.65 24.09 -21.58
CA ALA A 58 3.50 24.20 -22.49
C ALA A 58 2.54 25.33 -22.08
N ALA A 59 2.31 25.52 -20.77
CA ALA A 59 1.48 26.60 -20.27
C ALA A 59 2.08 27.99 -20.52
N VAL A 60 3.42 28.12 -20.56
CA VAL A 60 4.12 29.35 -20.96
C VAL A 60 3.78 29.70 -22.41
N GLU A 61 3.88 28.73 -23.32
CA GLU A 61 3.58 28.92 -24.75
C GLU A 61 2.13 29.36 -24.96
N GLU A 62 1.17 28.65 -24.34
CA GLU A 62 -0.25 28.98 -24.42
C GLU A 62 -0.57 30.35 -23.82
N SER A 63 0.09 30.73 -22.72
CA SER A 63 -0.12 32.04 -22.08
C SER A 63 0.43 33.17 -22.96
N ARG A 64 1.59 32.99 -23.60
CA ARG A 64 2.16 33.97 -24.54
C ARG A 64 1.32 34.13 -25.79
N ALA A 65 0.65 33.07 -26.24
CA ALA A 65 -0.18 33.09 -27.45
C ALA A 65 -1.35 34.08 -27.36
N CYS A 66 -1.79 34.49 -26.15
CA CYS A 66 -2.86 35.48 -26.02
C CYS A 66 -2.42 36.91 -26.37
N GLY A 67 -1.11 37.20 -26.40
CA GLY A 67 -0.55 38.47 -26.82
C GLY A 67 -0.90 39.68 -25.94
N THR A 68 -1.38 39.47 -24.71
CA THR A 68 -1.64 40.53 -23.74
C THR A 68 -0.56 40.59 -22.68
N ASP A 69 -0.37 41.75 -22.05
CA ASP A 69 0.60 41.94 -20.96
C ASP A 69 0.32 40.96 -19.81
N GLU A 70 -0.95 40.71 -19.47
CA GLU A 70 -1.33 39.74 -18.43
C GLU A 70 -0.96 38.30 -18.83
N GLY A 71 -1.01 37.97 -20.12
CA GLY A 71 -0.54 36.70 -20.65
C GLY A 71 0.96 36.53 -20.52
N PHE A 72 1.72 37.59 -20.79
CA PHE A 72 3.17 37.60 -20.56
C PHE A 72 3.51 37.47 -19.08
N GLU A 73 2.82 38.18 -18.19
CA GLU A 73 2.99 38.03 -16.74
C GLU A 73 2.65 36.62 -16.24
N LEU A 74 1.58 36.02 -16.77
CA LEU A 74 1.22 34.63 -16.45
C LEU A 74 2.27 33.64 -16.96
N ALA A 75 2.81 33.87 -18.17
CA ALA A 75 3.88 33.06 -18.73
C ALA A 75 5.13 33.10 -17.84
N CYS A 76 5.55 34.27 -17.36
CA CYS A 76 6.68 34.38 -16.43
C CYS A 76 6.47 33.56 -15.16
N ARG A 77 5.25 33.54 -14.60
CA ARG A 77 4.95 32.70 -13.42
C ARG A 77 5.05 31.20 -13.70
N PHE A 78 4.69 30.75 -14.90
CA PHE A 78 4.87 29.35 -15.29
C PHE A 78 6.34 29.01 -15.56
N GLU A 79 7.13 29.94 -16.12
CA GLU A 79 8.59 29.78 -16.26
C GLU A 79 9.26 29.62 -14.89
N ASP A 80 8.92 30.48 -13.93
CA ASP A 80 9.45 30.39 -12.56
C ASP A 80 9.07 29.07 -11.89
N ALA A 81 7.84 28.59 -12.11
CA ALA A 81 7.38 27.30 -11.58
C ALA A 81 8.12 26.13 -12.20
N ALA A 82 8.36 26.13 -13.52
CA ALA A 82 9.14 25.12 -14.20
C ALA A 82 10.59 25.09 -13.68
N ALA A 83 11.23 26.26 -13.55
CA ALA A 83 12.58 26.37 -12.99
C ALA A 83 12.66 25.82 -11.55
N THR A 84 11.67 26.15 -10.71
CA THR A 84 11.59 25.64 -9.34
C THR A 84 11.49 24.11 -9.30
N LEU A 85 10.75 23.50 -10.24
CA LEU A 85 10.65 22.04 -10.33
C LEU A 85 11.96 21.39 -10.78
N THR A 86 12.70 22.03 -11.69
CA THR A 86 14.04 21.57 -12.08
C THR A 86 14.99 21.61 -10.90
N ASP A 87 15.07 22.74 -10.19
CA ASP A 87 15.90 22.88 -8.99
C ASP A 87 15.55 21.83 -7.92
N LEU A 88 14.26 21.58 -7.71
CA LEU A 88 13.78 20.55 -6.78
C LEU A 88 14.15 19.13 -7.23
N SER A 89 14.09 18.85 -8.54
CA SER A 89 14.46 17.54 -9.09
C SER A 89 15.96 17.29 -8.92
N ASP A 90 16.78 18.31 -9.14
CA ASP A 90 18.22 18.26 -8.91
C ASP A 90 18.54 18.07 -7.41
N GLU A 91 17.86 18.79 -6.51
CA GLU A 91 18.04 18.64 -5.06
C GLU A 91 17.67 17.24 -4.57
N LEU A 92 16.62 16.64 -5.13
CA LEU A 92 16.13 15.31 -4.75
C LEU A 92 16.76 14.17 -5.58
N HIS A 93 17.72 14.49 -6.46
CA HIS A 93 18.39 13.49 -7.27
C HIS A 93 19.08 12.44 -6.37
N GLY A 94 18.79 11.17 -6.60
CA GLY A 94 19.32 10.06 -5.80
C GLY A 94 18.62 9.82 -4.46
N ALA A 95 17.60 10.61 -4.08
CA ALA A 95 16.89 10.42 -2.82
C ALA A 95 16.23 9.02 -2.70
N SER A 96 15.78 8.43 -3.81
CA SER A 96 15.28 7.05 -3.83
C SER A 96 16.38 6.03 -3.50
N ASP A 97 17.61 6.25 -3.95
CA ASP A 97 18.75 5.39 -3.63
C ASP A 97 19.20 5.56 -2.19
N GLU A 98 19.18 6.79 -1.67
CA GLU A 98 19.41 7.05 -0.25
C GLU A 98 18.35 6.37 0.62
N MET A 99 17.08 6.40 0.19
CA MET A 99 16.00 5.71 0.88
C MET A 99 16.24 4.20 0.93
N ARG A 100 16.67 3.60 -0.18
CA ARG A 100 17.07 2.18 -0.25
C ARG A 100 18.25 1.86 0.69
N ALA A 101 19.17 2.80 0.87
CA ALA A 101 20.32 2.65 1.76
C ALA A 101 19.96 2.69 3.26
N LEU A 102 18.73 3.08 3.63
CA LEU A 102 18.26 3.09 5.03
C LEU A 102 18.14 1.67 5.64
N GLY A 103 18.19 0.61 4.84
CA GLY A 103 18.24 -0.78 5.29
C GLY A 103 16.85 -1.38 5.60
N PRO A 104 16.73 -2.33 6.54
CA PRO A 104 15.43 -2.88 6.92
C PRO A 104 14.62 -1.90 7.76
N LEU A 105 13.30 -1.84 7.55
CA LEU A 105 12.42 -1.11 8.46
C LEU A 105 12.51 -1.72 9.87
N PRO A 106 12.49 -0.91 10.93
CA PRO A 106 12.40 -1.43 12.29
C PRO A 106 11.11 -2.25 12.45
N GLU A 107 11.22 -3.48 12.97
CA GLU A 107 10.05 -4.35 13.16
C GLU A 107 8.94 -3.61 13.93
N PRO A 108 7.68 -3.73 13.49
CA PRO A 108 6.55 -3.21 14.25
C PRO A 108 6.63 -3.76 15.67
N ARG A 109 6.76 -2.86 16.66
CA ARG A 109 6.99 -3.21 18.07
C ARG A 109 6.01 -4.25 18.61
N TRP A 110 4.81 -4.33 18.05
CA TRP A 110 3.80 -5.33 18.38
C TRP A 110 4.15 -6.74 17.87
N GLN A 111 4.73 -6.90 16.68
CA GLN A 111 5.19 -8.20 16.15
C GLN A 111 6.34 -8.74 17.00
N ALA A 112 7.30 -7.90 17.36
CA ALA A 112 8.37 -8.24 18.29
C ALA A 112 7.83 -8.62 19.70
N GLN A 113 6.80 -7.93 20.17
CA GLN A 113 6.11 -8.27 21.43
C GLN A 113 5.37 -9.60 21.35
N VAL A 114 4.68 -9.89 20.24
CA VAL A 114 3.95 -11.15 20.00
C VAL A 114 4.93 -12.31 19.84
N ALA A 115 6.00 -12.15 19.06
CA ALA A 115 7.04 -13.15 18.91
C ALA A 115 7.71 -13.46 20.27
N ARG A 116 8.01 -12.42 21.06
CA ARG A 116 8.55 -12.60 22.42
C ARG A 116 7.54 -13.27 23.35
N TYR A 117 6.25 -12.95 23.23
CA TYR A 117 5.18 -13.60 23.99
C TYR A 117 5.09 -15.09 23.65
N TYR A 118 5.03 -15.47 22.37
CA TYR A 118 4.98 -16.88 21.98
C TYR A 118 6.29 -17.64 22.27
N ALA A 119 7.44 -16.98 22.19
CA ALA A 119 8.73 -17.56 22.57
C ALA A 119 8.86 -17.80 24.08
N THR A 120 8.16 -17.02 24.90
CA THR A 120 8.18 -17.14 26.37
C THR A 120 6.91 -17.75 26.95
N ALA A 121 5.93 -18.06 26.11
CA ALA A 121 4.67 -18.66 26.51
C ALA A 121 4.93 -20.07 27.09
N PRO A 122 4.37 -20.39 28.26
CA PRO A 122 4.42 -21.74 28.80
C PRO A 122 3.77 -22.70 27.81
N GLN A 123 4.51 -23.71 27.35
CA GLN A 123 3.94 -24.81 26.58
C GLN A 123 2.91 -25.50 27.45
N ARG A 124 1.63 -25.33 27.11
CA ARG A 124 0.53 -25.96 27.82
C ARG A 124 0.71 -27.49 27.64
N PRO A 125 0.78 -28.28 28.72
CA PRO A 125 0.80 -29.73 28.58
C PRO A 125 -0.42 -30.14 27.75
N GLY A 126 -0.18 -30.85 26.64
CA GLY A 126 -1.24 -31.36 25.79
C GLY A 126 -2.22 -32.20 26.63
N PRO A 127 -3.52 -32.22 26.27
CA PRO A 127 -4.49 -33.02 27.00
C PRO A 127 -4.01 -34.46 27.03
N ALA A 128 -3.85 -35.01 28.24
CA ALA A 128 -3.54 -36.41 28.41
C ALA A 128 -4.59 -37.23 27.66
N SER A 129 -4.13 -38.07 26.74
CA SER A 129 -4.97 -39.09 26.11
C SER A 129 -5.67 -39.88 27.21
N PRO A 130 -7.00 -40.03 27.18
CA PRO A 130 -7.69 -40.84 28.17
C PRO A 130 -7.25 -42.30 27.97
N THR A 131 -6.44 -42.80 28.89
CA THR A 131 -6.18 -44.23 29.07
C THR A 131 -7.52 -44.91 29.38
N SER A 132 -8.14 -45.50 28.37
CA SER A 132 -9.15 -46.54 28.57
C SER A 132 -8.41 -47.83 28.91
N ALA A 133 -8.50 -48.23 30.17
CA ALA A 133 -8.12 -49.57 30.60
C ALA A 133 -9.19 -50.12 31.55
N VAL A 134 -10.15 -50.85 30.99
CA VAL A 134 -10.88 -51.91 31.71
C VAL A 134 -10.91 -53.12 30.78
N PRO A 135 -10.31 -54.26 31.16
CA PRO A 135 -10.44 -55.51 30.42
C PRO A 135 -11.67 -56.30 30.88
N GLY A 136 -12.57 -56.61 29.95
CA GLY A 136 -13.68 -57.56 30.13
C GLY A 136 -13.72 -58.57 28.96
N PRO A 137 -14.01 -59.87 29.20
CA PRO A 137 -13.68 -61.01 28.31
C PRO A 137 -14.66 -61.22 27.11
N PRO A 138 -14.39 -62.19 26.20
CA PRO A 138 -14.53 -62.01 24.74
C PRO A 138 -15.87 -62.44 24.11
N ALA A 139 -15.95 -62.08 22.83
CA ALA A 139 -17.06 -62.03 21.87
C ALA A 139 -17.87 -63.31 21.57
N ALA A 140 -19.09 -63.11 21.08
CA ALA A 140 -19.69 -63.82 19.93
C ALA A 140 -20.96 -63.09 19.41
N PRO A 141 -21.36 -63.27 18.13
CA PRO A 141 -21.59 -62.13 17.22
C PRO A 141 -22.98 -62.10 16.52
N VAL A 142 -23.13 -61.11 15.60
CA VAL A 142 -24.04 -60.99 14.43
C VAL A 142 -25.55 -60.80 14.69
N ARG A 143 -26.35 -60.03 13.94
CA ARG A 143 -26.30 -59.36 12.62
C ARG A 143 -27.46 -58.31 12.55
N PRO A 144 -27.77 -57.61 11.43
CA PRO A 144 -28.33 -56.25 11.40
C PRO A 144 -29.83 -56.22 11.05
N GLU A 145 -30.52 -55.09 11.21
CA GLU A 145 -31.65 -54.69 10.34
C GLU A 145 -32.13 -53.29 10.73
N HIS A 146 -31.91 -52.31 9.85
CA HIS A 146 -32.92 -51.66 9.00
C HIS A 146 -33.84 -50.65 9.73
N ALA A 147 -33.70 -49.38 9.33
CA ALA A 147 -34.66 -48.29 9.57
C ALA A 147 -35.99 -48.55 8.80
N PRO A 148 -37.12 -47.89 9.13
CA PRO A 148 -37.34 -46.50 8.70
C PRO A 148 -38.19 -45.59 9.64
N GLN A 149 -38.04 -44.27 9.44
CA GLN A 149 -38.94 -43.15 9.80
C GLN A 149 -40.42 -43.34 9.31
N PRO A 150 -41.38 -42.38 9.44
CA PRO A 150 -41.57 -41.16 10.28
C PRO A 150 -43.00 -41.07 10.91
N ARG A 151 -43.35 -39.97 11.64
CA ARG A 151 -44.48 -39.06 11.30
C ARG A 151 -44.84 -38.04 12.39
N HIS A 152 -45.13 -36.84 11.91
CA HIS A 152 -45.66 -35.64 12.57
C HIS A 152 -46.99 -35.85 13.31
N HIS A 153 -47.20 -35.12 14.40
CA HIS A 153 -48.45 -34.50 14.91
C HIS A 153 -48.00 -33.62 16.11
N ARG A 154 -48.40 -32.37 16.36
CA ARG A 154 -49.53 -31.54 15.94
C ARG A 154 -49.17 -30.09 16.28
#